data_AF-A0A6I9T5G4-F1
#
_entry.id   AF-A0A6I9T5G4-F1
#
_cell.length_a   1.000
_cell.length_b   1.000
_cell.length_c   1.000
_cell.angle_alpha   90.00
_cell.angle_beta   90.00
_cell.angle_gamma   90.00
#
_symmetry.space_group_name_H-M   'P 1'
#
loop_
_entity.id
_entity.type
_entity.pdbx_description
1 polymer ?
#
loop_
_entity_poly.entity_id
_entity_poly.type
_entity_poly.pdbx_seq_one_letter_code
_entity_poly.pdbx_strand_id
1 'polypeptide(L)'
;MLSSIVCLRRLIKNVVRGAEAQGFNPGLIVLLLVGGLILLFLVGNYVLYVYAQKTLPPKKKKPVSKKKMKRERLKQGVSAPGE
;
A
#
# COMPACT_ATOMS: atom_id res chain seq x y z
N MET A 1 35.65 26.24 -33.99
CA MET A 1 34.30 26.07 -33.42
C MET A 1 33.63 24.75 -33.79
N LEU A 2 33.57 24.35 -35.07
CA LEU A 2 32.94 23.07 -35.47
C LEU A 2 33.56 21.82 -34.80
N SER A 3 34.89 21.77 -34.69
CA SER A 3 35.61 20.65 -34.06
C SER A 3 35.22 20.45 -32.59
N SER A 4 35.04 21.54 -31.83
CA SER A 4 34.60 21.51 -30.43
C SER A 4 33.17 21.01 -30.28
N ILE A 5 32.27 21.39 -31.19
CA ILE A 5 30.86 20.94 -31.20
C ILE A 5 30.76 19.44 -31.53
N VAL A 6 31.57 18.96 -32.48
CA VAL A 6 31.64 17.53 -32.84
C VAL A 6 32.20 16.70 -31.70
N CYS A 7 33.21 17.21 -30.98
CA CYS A 7 33.78 16.54 -29.81
C CYS A 7 32.75 16.45 -28.67
N LEU A 8 32.01 17.53 -28.40
CA LEU A 8 30.95 17.55 -27.39
C LEU A 8 29.81 16.57 -27.74
N ARG A 9 29.37 16.53 -29.00
CA ARG A 9 28.36 15.56 -29.45
C ARG A 9 28.85 14.11 -29.34
N ARG A 10 30.15 13.86 -29.57
CA ARG A 10 30.75 12.53 -29.44
C ARG A 10 30.84 12.08 -27.99
N LEU A 11 31.16 13.01 -27.09
CA LEU A 11 31.24 12.74 -25.65
C LEU A 11 29.85 12.43 -25.07
N ILE A 12 28.83 13.21 -25.44
CA ILE A 12 27.44 12.94 -25.06
C ILE A 12 26.98 11.57 -25.56
N LYS A 13 27.26 11.22 -26.83
CA LYS A 13 26.93 9.88 -27.36
C LYS A 13 27.62 8.75 -26.62
N ASN A 14 28.87 8.93 -26.21
CA ASN A 14 29.62 7.90 -25.48
C ASN A 14 29.10 7.74 -24.04
N VAL A 15 28.73 8.84 -23.38
CA VAL A 15 28.12 8.82 -22.04
C VAL A 15 26.77 8.12 -22.07
N VAL A 16 25.92 8.41 -23.07
CA VAL A 16 24.62 7.74 -23.24
C VAL A 16 24.80 6.25 -23.52
N ARG A 17 25.74 5.86 -24.39
CA ARG A 17 26.05 4.45 -24.67
C ARG A 17 26.59 3.69 -23.46
N GLY A 18 27.31 4.36 -22.56
CA GLY A 18 27.82 3.76 -21.31
C GLY A 18 26.70 3.45 -20.31
N ALA A 19 25.65 4.27 -20.29
CA ALA A 19 24.49 4.07 -19.42
C ALA A 19 23.59 2.90 -19.89
N GLU A 20 23.51 2.64 -21.20
CA GLU A 20 22.65 1.57 -21.74
C GLU A 20 23.30 0.18 -21.75
N ALA A 21 24.62 0.09 -21.65
CA ALA A 21 25.35 -1.18 -21.73
C ALA A 21 25.35 -1.99 -20.41
N GLN A 22 24.90 -1.40 -19.31
CA GLN A 22 24.80 -2.10 -18.03
C GLN A 22 23.39 -2.67 -17.87
N GLY A 23 23.15 -3.82 -18.52
CA GLY A 23 21.89 -4.54 -18.43
C GLY A 23 21.49 -4.85 -16.98
N PHE A 24 20.18 -4.91 -16.72
CA PHE A 24 19.68 -5.21 -15.38
C PHE A 24 20.19 -6.57 -14.91
N ASN A 25 20.79 -6.60 -13.72
CA ASN A 25 21.24 -7.84 -13.09
C ASN A 25 20.03 -8.78 -12.92
N PRO A 26 20.13 -10.08 -13.28
CA PRO A 26 19.04 -11.04 -13.09
C PRO A 26 18.51 -11.04 -11.65
N GLY A 27 19.36 -10.86 -10.64
CA GLY A 27 18.93 -10.74 -9.25
C GLY A 27 18.06 -9.51 -8.97
N LEU A 28 18.36 -8.37 -9.60
CA LEU A 28 17.54 -7.16 -9.49
C LEU A 28 16.19 -7.34 -10.18
N ILE A 29 16.17 -7.98 -11.34
CA ILE A 29 14.93 -8.28 -12.07
C ILE A 29 14.05 -9.19 -11.21
N VAL A 30 14.61 -10.26 -10.64
CA VAL A 30 13.87 -11.18 -9.76
C VAL A 30 13.36 -10.46 -8.51
N LEU A 31 14.16 -9.61 -7.89
CA LEU A 31 13.74 -8.84 -6.71
C LEU A 31 12.57 -7.89 -7.04
N LEU A 32 12.61 -7.23 -8.20
CA LEU A 32 11.52 -6.39 -8.68
C LEU A 32 10.27 -7.19 -9.03
N LEU A 33 10.42 -8.35 -9.67
CA LEU A 33 9.28 -9.20 -10.02
C LEU A 33 8.61 -9.78 -8.77
N VAL A 34 9.37 -10.40 -7.86
CA VAL A 34 8.83 -11.00 -6.65
C VAL A 34 8.31 -9.92 -5.69
N GLY A 35 9.09 -8.87 -5.46
CA GLY A 35 8.68 -7.74 -4.63
C GLY A 35 7.46 -7.02 -5.19
N GLY A 36 7.42 -6.78 -6.51
CA GLY A 36 6.31 -6.15 -7.20
C GLY A 36 5.04 -7.01 -7.18
N LEU A 37 5.16 -8.32 -7.40
CA LEU A 37 4.03 -9.26 -7.31
C LEU A 37 3.43 -9.28 -5.91
N ILE A 38 4.26 -9.37 -4.87
CA ILE A 38 3.79 -9.36 -3.47
C ILE A 38 3.13 -8.03 -3.14
N LEU A 39 3.75 -6.92 -3.52
CA LEU A 39 3.23 -5.58 -3.23
C LEU A 39 1.89 -5.34 -3.94
N LEU A 40 1.78 -5.72 -5.22
CA LEU A 40 0.54 -5.61 -5.99
C LEU A 40 -0.56 -6.50 -5.38
N PHE A 41 -0.23 -7.73 -4.98
CA PHE A 41 -1.17 -8.63 -4.33
C PHE A 41 -1.68 -8.05 -3.01
N LEU A 42 -0.79 -7.50 -2.18
CA LEU A 42 -1.14 -6.94 -0.88
C LEU A 42 -1.98 -5.67 -1.02
N VAL A 43 -1.59 -4.76 -1.91
CA VAL A 43 -2.34 -3.52 -2.19
C VAL A 43 -3.70 -3.85 -2.80
N GLY A 44 -3.75 -4.73 -3.80
CA GLY A 44 -4.99 -5.16 -4.43
C GLY A 44 -5.95 -5.80 -3.42
N ASN A 45 -5.44 -6.67 -2.54
CA ASN A 45 -6.25 -7.30 -1.50
C ASN A 45 -6.72 -6.30 -0.45
N TYR A 46 -5.87 -5.35 -0.06
CA TYR A 46 -6.23 -4.29 0.89
C TYR A 46 -7.34 -3.39 0.33
N VAL A 47 -7.20 -2.95 -0.92
CA VAL A 47 -8.23 -2.14 -1.59
C VAL A 47 -9.54 -2.91 -1.69
N LEU A 48 -9.48 -4.19 -2.08
CA LEU A 48 -10.66 -5.05 -2.17
C LEU A 48 -11.32 -5.26 -0.80
N TYR A 49 -10.52 -5.45 0.27
CA TYR A 49 -11.01 -5.56 1.63
C TYR A 49 -11.71 -4.27 2.09
N VAL A 50 -11.10 -3.11 1.85
CA VAL A 50 -11.69 -1.82 2.20
C VAL A 50 -12.96 -1.57 1.41
N TYR A 51 -12.96 -1.87 0.10
CA TYR A 51 -14.14 -1.75 -0.75
C TYR A 51 -15.29 -2.65 -0.25
N ALA A 52 -14.98 -3.92 0.05
CA ALA A 52 -15.95 -4.84 0.62
C ALA A 52 -16.49 -4.34 1.97
N GLN A 53 -15.67 -3.74 2.84
CA GLN A 53 -16.17 -3.17 4.09
C GLN A 53 -17.05 -1.92 3.90
N LYS A 54 -16.94 -1.23 2.77
CA LYS A 54 -17.82 -0.09 2.43
C LYS A 54 -19.14 -0.55 1.84
N THR A 55 -19.15 -1.64 1.08
CA THR A 55 -20.36 -2.19 0.42
C THR A 55 -21.10 -3.19 1.29
N LEU A 56 -20.39 -3.96 2.12
CA LEU A 56 -21.00 -4.79 3.13
C LEU A 56 -21.53 -3.89 4.25
N PRO A 57 -22.79 -4.07 4.68
CA PRO A 57 -23.30 -3.33 5.83
C PRO A 57 -22.35 -3.57 7.00
N PRO A 58 -21.89 -2.52 7.71
CA PRO A 58 -21.00 -2.68 8.86
C PRO A 58 -21.65 -3.73 9.73
N LYS A 59 -20.94 -4.84 10.03
CA LYS A 59 -21.47 -5.91 10.87
C LYS A 59 -22.03 -5.23 12.10
N LYS A 60 -23.35 -5.05 12.14
CA LYS A 60 -24.02 -4.43 13.27
C LYS A 60 -23.65 -5.39 14.39
N LYS A 61 -22.74 -4.97 15.29
CA LYS A 61 -22.50 -5.68 16.55
C LYS A 61 -23.90 -5.97 17.03
N LYS A 62 -24.30 -7.26 17.06
CA LYS A 62 -25.69 -7.66 17.27
C LYS A 62 -26.23 -6.74 18.34
N PRO A 63 -27.22 -5.87 18.06
CA PRO A 63 -27.65 -4.86 19.01
C PRO A 63 -27.87 -5.62 20.30
N VAL A 64 -27.03 -5.30 21.28
CA VAL A 64 -27.01 -6.03 22.53
C VAL A 64 -28.40 -5.76 23.07
N SER A 65 -29.28 -6.77 23.04
CA SER A 65 -30.67 -6.64 23.46
C SER A 65 -30.68 -5.83 24.75
N LYS A 66 -31.61 -4.87 24.90
CA LYS A 66 -31.60 -3.95 26.05
C LYS A 66 -31.47 -4.68 27.39
N LYS A 67 -31.93 -5.96 27.46
CA LYS A 67 -31.72 -6.89 28.57
C LYS A 67 -30.25 -7.23 28.86
N LYS A 68 -29.44 -7.49 27.85
CA LYS A 68 -28.00 -7.75 27.96
C LYS A 68 -27.20 -6.46 28.21
N MET A 69 -27.63 -5.32 27.67
CA MET A 69 -27.01 -4.01 27.98
C MET A 69 -27.26 -3.59 29.43
N LYS A 70 -28.48 -3.77 29.94
CA LYS A 70 -28.82 -3.49 31.35
C LYS A 70 -28.07 -4.46 32.28
N ARG A 71 -27.88 -5.73 31.89
CA ARG A 71 -27.11 -6.71 32.67
C ARG A 71 -25.62 -6.36 32.77
N GLU A 72 -25.01 -5.88 31.70
CA GLU A 72 -23.61 -5.42 31.73
C GLU A 72 -23.47 -4.09 32.49
N ARG A 73 -24.43 -3.16 32.36
CA ARG A 73 -24.46 -1.89 33.13
C ARG A 73 -24.65 -2.12 34.63
N LEU A 74 -25.47 -3.10 35.02
CA LEU A 74 -25.67 -3.52 36.42
C LEU A 74 -24.42 -4.21 36.99
N LYS A 75 -23.66 -4.95 36.17
CA LYS A 75 -22.39 -5.59 36.58
C LYS A 75 -21.24 -4.59 36.72
N GLN A 76 -21.24 -3.53 35.92
CA GLN A 76 -20.22 -2.47 35.97
C GLN A 76 -20.48 -1.43 37.08
N GLY A 77 -21.59 -1.54 37.83
CA GLY A 77 -21.85 -0.68 38.99
C GLY A 77 -21.91 0.80 38.66
N VAL A 78 -22.19 1.18 37.40
CA VAL A 78 -22.32 2.59 37.01
C VAL A 78 -23.67 3.08 37.52
N SER A 79 -23.67 3.58 38.75
CA SER A 79 -24.69 4.48 39.30
C SER A 79 -24.85 5.65 38.34
N ALA A 80 -26.09 6.06 38.08
CA ALA A 80 -26.38 7.15 37.17
C ALA A 80 -25.62 8.44 37.55
N PRO A 81 -25.14 9.23 36.57
CA PRO A 81 -24.74 10.61 36.83
C PRO A 81 -26.02 11.43 37.02
N GLY A 82 -26.51 11.53 38.25
CA GLY A 82 -27.63 12.39 38.64
C GLY A 82 -28.54 11.75 39.69
N GLU A 83 -28.52 12.40 40.86
CA GLU A 83 -29.26 12.19 42.12
C GLU A 83 -28.85 11.01 43.02
#